data_AF-I0I8M4-F1
#
_entry.id   AF-I0I8M4-F1
#
_cell.length_a   1.000
_cell.length_b   1.000
_cell.length_c   1.000
_cell.angle_alpha   90.00
_cell.angle_beta   90.00
_cell.angle_gamma   90.00
#
_symmetry.space_group_name_H-M   'P 1'
#
loop_
_entity.id
_entity.type
_entity.pdbx_description
1 polymer ?
#
loop_
_entity_poly.entity_id
_entity_poly.type
_entity_poly.pdbx_seq_one_letter_code
_entity_poly.pdbx_strand_id
1 'polypeptide(L)'
;MAAIFGANSTEHDDPLFQEAATHLHLGQWEKAIRALETLKARYPGDTRIVQMLQDAQFKAQLEAKTQVKEKRWIIPWRAVLVRTAMLLVILGLLFAGLWMVRAQLLPMLANAQMQRQQMQLLNQAKAALAAGNFDEAEQRFQALLALAPDHPEARDGLIEVEQQRKLAALYNEAVAADNAGLRDLALSMYSALQLRAPGYRDVNSRILRLRHQQELDLLMEQALRLHSLGMEVDAINALMQIQTLDINYRRDEVTALLYELNLRQGKRILEKVPPAPDEAPIARDFFNAALKYRPNAPEAITEARLVTNFLRGKEAFDQQRWLEAVSLLRSVYTERPNYLGNVLASMLYIAYVGAGDIYFNSNDLINAYDMYSQACQLPLPDTTGACMKASTVIPLLTPTPTPTMTPTPGPTPPTATPTPTATPLPLRMFRNRIIFKADNPDQPGFYVMDPDGSNRQYLGSFELYGKAFEELRESERYSPDGQYHVSTGDVDGRPQILLHLPVTSQFGELPPRPLTRFSTAIAYDPVWSPDGAWIAFVTTEHGSDDIWKTRPDASEQASLVRNDWEWDKHPSWSPDSKYIVFFSNREGFTQIFVMDEHGRNPTNISRVPWPEYDPIWVK
;
A
#
# COMPACT_ATOMS: atom_id res chain seq x y z
N MET A 1 117.15 53.77 28.12
CA MET A 1 116.64 54.92 28.89
C MET A 1 117.38 54.97 30.22
N ALA A 2 118.59 55.54 30.18
CA ALA A 2 119.18 56.17 31.36
C ALA A 2 118.39 57.45 31.64
N ALA A 3 118.23 57.80 32.93
CA ALA A 3 117.58 59.00 33.49
C ALA A 3 116.29 58.77 34.29
N ILE A 4 116.30 57.92 35.33
CA ILE A 4 115.38 58.06 36.49
C ILE A 4 116.07 57.55 37.76
N PHE A 5 117.15 58.19 38.19
CA PHE A 5 117.72 57.99 39.53
C PHE A 5 117.99 59.36 40.15
N GLY A 6 116.92 60.04 40.56
CA GLY A 6 117.00 61.22 41.41
C GLY A 6 116.97 60.79 42.87
N ALA A 7 118.15 60.61 43.47
CA ALA A 7 118.30 60.45 44.91
C ALA A 7 119.41 61.37 45.43
N ASN A 8 119.23 61.91 46.64
CA ASN A 8 120.19 62.78 47.30
C ASN A 8 121.48 62.02 47.63
N SER A 9 122.61 62.75 47.64
CA SER A 9 123.98 62.23 47.57
C SER A 9 124.48 61.40 48.76
N THR A 10 123.66 61.15 49.79
CA THR A 10 124.06 60.35 50.96
C THR A 10 123.51 58.91 50.94
N GLU A 11 122.58 58.60 50.03
CA GLU A 11 121.95 57.27 49.92
C GLU A 11 122.57 56.39 48.82
N HIS A 12 123.15 56.99 47.77
CA HIS A 12 123.82 56.28 46.68
C HIS A 12 125.17 55.63 47.08
N ASP A 13 125.76 56.11 48.18
CA ASP A 13 127.03 55.61 48.71
C ASP A 13 126.83 54.47 49.73
N ASP A 14 125.58 54.07 50.03
CA ASP A 14 125.32 52.88 50.85
C ASP A 14 125.61 51.62 50.00
N PRO A 15 126.59 50.77 50.39
CA PRO A 15 126.97 49.59 49.61
C PRO A 15 125.81 48.62 49.39
N LEU A 16 124.82 48.60 50.30
CA LEU A 16 123.63 47.75 50.17
C LEU A 16 122.66 48.23 49.08
N PHE A 17 122.61 49.54 48.77
CA PHE A 17 121.79 50.06 47.68
C PHE A 17 122.40 49.67 46.31
N GLN A 18 123.72 49.72 46.18
CA GLN A 18 124.41 49.31 44.95
C GLN A 18 124.29 47.80 44.70
N GLU A 19 124.38 46.98 45.76
CA GLU A 19 124.18 45.53 45.68
C GLU A 19 122.74 45.20 45.25
N ALA A 20 121.74 45.85 45.85
CA ALA A 20 120.34 45.69 45.48
C ALA A 20 120.07 46.09 44.02
N ALA A 21 120.60 47.24 43.57
CA ALA A 21 120.46 47.70 42.19
C ALA A 21 121.13 46.75 41.18
N THR A 22 122.29 46.19 41.53
CA THR A 22 123.00 45.22 40.68
C THR A 22 122.21 43.93 40.51
N HIS A 23 121.63 43.41 41.59
CA HIS A 23 120.78 42.21 41.51
C HIS A 23 119.47 42.44 40.75
N LEU A 24 118.88 43.64 40.84
CA LEU A 24 117.73 44.05 40.03
C LEU A 24 118.06 44.08 38.53
N HIS A 25 119.24 44.59 38.15
CA HIS A 25 119.68 44.63 36.75
C HIS A 25 120.02 43.26 36.17
N LEU A 26 120.53 42.34 37.00
CA LEU A 26 120.87 40.97 36.58
C LEU A 26 119.66 40.01 36.56
N GLY A 27 118.46 40.47 36.90
CA GLY A 27 117.26 39.64 36.95
C GLY A 27 117.29 38.58 38.06
N GLN A 28 118.12 38.74 39.08
CA GLN A 28 118.25 37.80 40.20
C GLN A 28 117.27 38.19 41.31
N TRP A 29 115.97 38.05 41.02
CA TRP A 29 114.90 38.66 41.81
C TRP A 29 114.91 38.28 43.30
N GLU A 30 115.20 37.02 43.65
CA GLU A 30 115.24 36.59 45.06
C GLU A 30 116.35 37.24 45.91
N LYS A 31 117.50 37.54 45.28
CA LYS A 31 118.63 38.21 45.97
C LYS A 31 118.38 39.71 46.07
N ALA A 32 117.82 40.30 45.02
CA ALA A 32 117.41 41.71 44.99
C ALA A 32 116.36 42.02 46.07
N ILE A 33 115.34 41.16 46.24
CA ILE A 33 114.29 41.33 47.26
C ILE A 33 114.88 41.35 48.67
N ARG A 34 115.77 40.40 49.01
CA ARG A 34 116.39 40.34 50.34
C ARG A 34 117.23 41.57 50.67
N ALA A 35 117.99 42.09 49.71
CA ALA A 35 118.79 43.30 49.88
C ALA A 35 117.91 44.56 50.04
N LEU A 36 116.77 44.63 49.37
CA LEU A 36 115.81 45.74 49.50
C LEU A 36 115.03 45.71 50.82
N GLU A 37 114.76 44.52 51.38
CA GLU A 37 114.10 44.37 52.70
C GLU A 37 115.00 44.86 53.85
N THR A 38 116.30 44.54 53.80
CA THR A 38 117.28 45.05 54.77
C THR A 38 117.48 46.56 54.63
N LEU A 39 117.41 47.09 53.41
CA LEU A 39 117.50 48.53 53.17
C LEU A 39 116.27 49.30 53.71
N LYS A 40 115.07 48.72 53.55
CA LYS A 40 113.80 49.28 54.08
C LYS A 40 113.80 49.36 55.61
N ALA A 41 114.44 48.42 56.29
CA ALA A 41 114.57 48.44 57.75
C ALA A 41 115.50 49.57 58.26
N ARG A 42 116.48 49.99 57.45
CA ARG A 42 117.46 51.02 57.79
C ARG A 42 116.98 52.44 57.45
N TYR A 43 116.13 52.59 56.43
CA TYR A 43 115.52 53.86 56.02
C TYR A 43 113.99 53.76 55.91
N PRO A 44 113.25 53.71 57.05
CA PRO A 44 111.82 53.39 57.09
C PRO A 44 110.88 54.46 56.51
N GLY A 45 111.41 55.59 56.03
CA GLY A 45 110.64 56.69 55.43
C GLY A 45 110.76 56.81 53.90
N ASP A 46 111.60 55.99 53.24
CA ASP A 46 111.82 56.13 51.79
C ASP A 46 110.82 55.28 50.98
N THR A 47 109.89 55.95 50.32
CA THR A 47 108.86 55.35 49.47
C THR A 47 109.42 54.64 48.23
N ARG A 48 110.65 54.96 47.78
CA ARG A 48 111.25 54.40 46.56
C ARG A 48 111.76 52.97 46.76
N ILE A 49 112.34 52.69 47.93
CA ILE A 49 112.78 51.33 48.31
C ILE A 49 111.56 50.40 48.36
N VAL A 50 110.43 50.91 48.87
CA VAL A 50 109.15 50.18 48.91
C VAL A 50 108.63 49.87 47.50
N GLN A 51 108.73 50.80 46.56
CA GLN A 51 108.35 50.58 45.16
C GLN A 51 109.28 49.56 44.47
N MET A 52 110.60 49.68 44.64
CA MET A 52 111.57 48.72 44.08
C MET A 52 111.33 47.30 44.60
N LEU A 53 110.97 47.16 45.88
CA LEU A 53 110.65 45.87 46.48
C LEU A 53 109.39 45.25 45.86
N GLN A 54 108.32 46.04 45.67
CA GLN A 54 107.09 45.57 45.03
C GLN A 54 107.31 45.14 43.58
N ASP A 55 108.06 45.93 42.81
CA ASP A 55 108.38 45.61 41.41
C ASP A 55 109.22 44.33 41.31
N ALA A 56 110.18 44.13 42.20
CA ALA A 56 111.01 42.94 42.24
C ALA A 56 110.19 41.68 42.60
N GLN A 57 109.29 41.78 43.58
CA GLN A 57 108.39 40.70 43.98
C GLN A 57 107.41 40.32 42.87
N PHE A 58 106.87 41.30 42.15
CA PHE A 58 105.97 41.06 41.02
C PHE A 58 106.67 40.36 39.84
N LYS A 59 107.89 40.80 39.49
CA LYS A 59 108.66 40.17 38.40
C LYS A 59 109.10 38.74 38.72
N ALA A 60 109.46 38.46 39.97
CA ALA A 60 109.76 37.10 40.43
C ALA A 60 108.56 36.14 40.25
N GLN A 61 107.35 36.61 40.52
CA GLN A 61 106.13 35.81 40.34
C GLN A 61 105.77 35.56 38.88
N LEU A 62 106.14 36.48 37.97
CA LEU A 62 105.87 36.34 36.54
C LEU A 62 106.76 35.26 35.89
N GLU A 63 108.06 35.22 36.21
CA GLU A 63 109.00 34.24 35.66
C GLU A 63 108.73 32.81 36.14
N ALA A 64 108.20 32.63 37.36
CA ALA A 64 107.81 31.32 37.88
C ALA A 64 106.67 30.65 37.08
N LYS A 65 105.87 31.43 36.32
CA LYS A 65 104.76 30.91 35.50
C LYS A 65 105.10 30.69 34.02
N THR A 66 106.31 31.03 33.58
CA THR A 66 106.73 30.89 32.17
C THR A 66 108.01 30.05 32.03
N GLN A 67 107.89 28.74 32.20
CA GLN A 67 108.79 27.80 31.53
C GLN A 67 108.09 27.17 30.32
N VAL A 68 108.51 27.59 29.13
CA VAL A 68 108.03 27.11 27.83
C VAL A 68 108.86 25.91 27.39
N LYS A 69 108.21 24.78 27.10
CA LYS A 69 108.80 23.65 26.37
C LYS A 69 108.71 23.92 24.86
N GLU A 70 109.83 23.89 24.16
CA GLU A 70 109.88 24.00 22.69
C GLU A 70 109.09 22.89 22.00
N LYS A 71 108.20 23.27 21.07
CA LYS A 71 107.44 22.36 20.19
C LYS A 71 107.81 22.66 18.73
N ARG A 72 108.59 21.77 18.11
CA ARG A 72 108.94 21.84 16.68
C ARG A 72 107.68 21.64 15.81
N TRP A 73 107.49 22.49 14.81
CA TRP A 73 106.34 22.49 13.88
C TRP A 73 106.69 21.70 12.62
N ILE A 74 105.98 20.58 12.36
CA ILE A 74 106.12 19.75 11.15
C ILE A 74 104.74 19.72 10.47
N ILE A 75 104.63 20.27 9.26
CA ILE A 75 103.38 20.21 8.46
C ILE A 75 103.29 18.82 7.79
N PRO A 76 102.25 18.00 8.05
CA PRO A 76 102.16 16.64 7.52
C PRO A 76 101.57 16.63 6.10
N TRP A 77 102.39 16.95 5.09
CA TRP A 77 101.99 17.01 3.67
C TRP A 77 101.29 15.76 3.13
N ARG A 78 101.59 14.57 3.67
CA ARG A 78 100.89 13.32 3.33
C ARG A 78 99.39 13.38 3.66
N ALA A 79 99.00 13.98 4.78
CA ALA A 79 97.61 14.05 5.19
C ALA A 79 96.80 15.04 4.35
N VAL A 80 97.43 16.12 3.87
CA VAL A 80 96.79 17.12 3.00
C VAL A 80 96.54 16.54 1.60
N LEU A 81 97.55 15.90 1.01
CA LEU A 81 97.45 15.31 -0.34
C LEU A 81 96.40 14.18 -0.41
N VAL A 82 96.32 13.33 0.63
CA VAL A 82 95.30 12.27 0.71
C VAL A 82 93.89 12.88 0.82
N ARG A 83 93.71 13.95 1.59
CA ARG A 83 92.42 14.64 1.73
C ARG A 83 91.99 15.33 0.43
N THR A 84 92.90 15.96 -0.29
CA THR A 84 92.60 16.57 -1.61
C THR A 84 92.31 15.52 -2.67
N ALA A 85 93.03 14.40 -2.66
CA ALA A 85 92.76 13.27 -3.56
C ALA A 85 91.38 12.63 -3.26
N MET A 86 91.02 12.45 -1.98
CA MET A 86 89.67 12.01 -1.60
C MET A 86 88.60 13.00 -2.08
N LEU A 87 88.81 14.31 -1.92
CA LEU A 87 87.89 15.34 -2.41
C LEU A 87 87.69 15.28 -3.93
N LEU A 88 88.77 15.09 -4.71
CA LEU A 88 88.68 14.95 -6.17
C LEU A 88 87.97 13.67 -6.60
N VAL A 89 88.18 12.55 -5.89
CA VAL A 89 87.46 11.30 -6.13
C VAL A 89 85.97 11.47 -5.82
N ILE A 90 85.64 12.11 -4.71
CA ILE A 90 84.24 12.43 -4.34
C ILE A 90 83.61 13.35 -5.39
N LEU A 91 84.33 14.37 -5.87
CA LEU A 91 83.86 15.28 -6.91
C LEU A 91 83.65 14.57 -8.25
N GLY A 92 84.56 13.65 -8.61
CA GLY A 92 84.45 12.81 -9.81
C GLY A 92 83.27 11.85 -9.75
N LEU A 93 83.02 11.23 -8.59
CA LEU A 93 81.84 10.38 -8.37
C LEU A 93 80.54 11.20 -8.43
N LEU A 94 80.52 12.41 -7.86
CA LEU A 94 79.38 13.33 -7.99
C LEU A 94 79.13 13.72 -9.45
N PHE A 95 80.18 14.03 -10.20
CA PHE A 95 80.06 14.38 -11.62
C PHE A 95 79.56 13.21 -12.47
N ALA A 96 80.11 12.01 -12.25
CA ALA A 96 79.66 10.79 -12.92
C ALA A 96 78.20 10.44 -12.58
N GLY A 97 77.80 10.59 -11.31
CA GLY A 97 76.41 10.44 -10.88
C GLY A 97 75.47 11.44 -11.55
N LEU A 98 75.87 12.71 -11.64
CA LEU A 98 75.08 13.76 -12.30
C LEU A 98 74.95 13.51 -13.81
N TRP A 99 76.02 13.03 -14.45
CA TRP A 99 76.04 12.68 -15.86
C TRP A 99 75.11 11.49 -16.15
N MET A 100 75.13 10.44 -15.32
CA MET A 100 74.25 9.28 -15.44
C MET A 100 72.77 9.65 -15.28
N VAL A 101 72.45 10.52 -14.30
CA VAL A 101 71.09 11.05 -14.14
C VAL A 101 70.63 11.76 -15.41
N ARG A 102 71.50 12.60 -16.00
CA ARG A 102 71.16 13.41 -17.16
C ARG A 102 71.04 12.60 -18.47
N ALA A 103 71.90 11.60 -18.65
CA ALA A 103 71.99 10.81 -19.87
C ALA A 103 70.99 9.64 -19.93
N GLN A 104 70.65 9.03 -18.79
CA GLN A 104 69.81 7.81 -18.76
C GLN A 104 68.49 8.02 -18.01
N LEU A 105 68.52 8.57 -16.79
CA LEU A 105 67.31 8.65 -15.95
C LEU A 105 66.31 9.70 -16.45
N LEU A 106 66.77 10.89 -16.86
CA LEU A 106 65.90 11.94 -17.39
C LEU A 106 65.11 11.52 -18.65
N PRO A 107 65.72 10.97 -19.72
CA PRO A 107 64.96 10.53 -20.88
C PRO A 107 64.06 9.32 -20.58
N MET A 108 64.46 8.42 -19.67
CA MET A 108 63.62 7.30 -19.25
C MET A 108 62.37 7.78 -18.49
N LEU A 109 62.52 8.77 -17.61
CA LEU A 109 61.39 9.40 -16.90
C LEU A 109 60.49 10.19 -17.85
N ALA A 110 61.06 10.92 -18.81
CA ALA A 110 60.29 11.66 -19.82
C ALA A 110 59.46 10.71 -20.71
N ASN A 111 60.06 9.60 -21.16
CA ASN A 111 59.36 8.57 -21.95
C ASN A 111 58.28 7.87 -21.12
N ALA A 112 58.56 7.55 -19.85
CA ALA A 112 57.59 6.95 -18.94
C ALA A 112 56.42 7.91 -18.63
N GLN A 113 56.67 9.21 -18.51
CA GLN A 113 55.63 10.24 -18.33
C GLN A 113 54.74 10.35 -19.57
N MET A 114 55.32 10.38 -20.77
CA MET A 114 54.57 10.40 -22.03
C MET A 114 53.70 9.16 -22.21
N GLN A 115 54.22 7.96 -21.92
CA GLN A 115 53.43 6.73 -21.97
C GLN A 115 52.28 6.71 -20.96
N ARG A 116 52.52 7.19 -19.73
CA ARG A 116 51.44 7.33 -18.72
C ARG A 116 50.35 8.29 -19.19
N GLN A 117 50.74 9.42 -19.79
CA GLN A 117 49.79 10.40 -20.31
C GLN A 117 48.97 9.84 -21.47
N GLN A 118 49.58 9.10 -22.39
CA GLN A 118 48.88 8.41 -23.47
C GLN A 118 47.89 7.36 -22.93
N MET A 119 48.31 6.53 -21.99
CA MET A 119 47.44 5.54 -21.34
C MET A 119 46.29 6.20 -20.57
N GLN A 120 46.55 7.32 -19.91
CA GLN A 120 45.52 8.07 -19.20
C GLN A 120 44.47 8.62 -20.16
N LEU A 121 44.89 9.24 -21.28
CA LEU A 121 43.98 9.74 -22.31
C LEU A 121 43.19 8.61 -22.97
N LEU A 122 43.83 7.48 -23.26
CA LEU A 122 43.16 6.31 -23.82
C LEU A 122 42.09 5.76 -22.87
N ASN A 123 42.42 5.63 -21.58
CA ASN A 123 41.47 5.16 -20.58
C ASN A 123 40.31 6.13 -20.40
N GLN A 124 40.58 7.44 -20.41
CA GLN A 124 39.54 8.47 -20.37
C GLN A 124 38.65 8.43 -21.61
N ALA A 125 39.23 8.25 -22.80
CA ALA A 125 38.49 8.13 -24.05
C ALA A 125 37.59 6.89 -24.07
N LYS A 126 38.14 5.72 -23.69
CA LYS A 126 37.39 4.46 -23.57
C LYS A 126 36.28 4.57 -22.52
N ALA A 127 36.54 5.23 -21.39
CA ALA A 127 35.53 5.47 -20.36
C ALA A 127 34.41 6.40 -20.85
N ALA A 128 34.74 7.49 -21.54
CA ALA A 128 33.75 8.40 -22.12
C ALA A 128 32.90 7.71 -23.20
N LEU A 129 33.53 6.86 -24.04
CA LEU A 129 32.82 6.05 -25.03
C LEU A 129 31.85 5.07 -24.37
N ALA A 130 32.29 4.35 -23.32
CA ALA A 130 31.44 3.45 -22.56
C ALA A 130 30.28 4.18 -21.84
N ALA A 131 30.49 5.43 -21.44
CA ALA A 131 29.45 6.28 -20.86
C ALA A 131 28.47 6.86 -21.91
N GLY A 132 28.71 6.66 -23.21
CA GLY A 132 27.92 7.26 -24.29
C GLY A 132 28.19 8.74 -24.54
N ASN A 133 29.25 9.30 -23.94
CA ASN A 133 29.67 10.69 -24.14
C ASN A 133 30.58 10.78 -25.38
N PHE A 134 29.96 10.70 -26.56
CA PHE A 134 30.68 10.63 -27.85
C PHE A 134 31.59 11.84 -28.11
N ASP A 135 31.17 13.05 -27.72
CA ASP A 135 31.95 14.27 -27.95
C ASP A 135 33.22 14.31 -27.09
N GLU A 136 33.12 13.90 -25.81
CA GLU A 136 34.30 13.79 -24.95
C GLU A 136 35.22 12.67 -25.41
N ALA A 137 34.67 11.50 -25.78
CA ALA A 137 35.45 10.39 -26.30
C ALA A 137 36.24 10.80 -27.56
N GLU A 138 35.58 11.47 -28.51
CA GLU A 138 36.19 12.01 -29.73
C GLU A 138 37.33 12.99 -29.41
N GLN A 139 37.10 13.96 -28.53
CA GLN A 139 38.12 14.93 -28.10
C GLN A 139 39.35 14.24 -27.46
N ARG A 140 39.14 13.22 -26.62
CA ARG A 140 40.23 12.49 -25.95
C ARG A 140 41.01 11.62 -26.93
N PHE A 141 40.34 10.95 -27.87
CA PHE A 141 41.01 10.20 -28.93
C PHE A 141 41.81 11.11 -29.88
N GLN A 142 41.26 12.27 -30.25
CA GLN A 142 41.98 13.27 -31.05
C GLN A 142 43.19 13.86 -30.30
N ALA A 143 43.06 14.14 -29.00
CA ALA A 143 44.18 14.60 -28.17
C ALA A 143 45.29 13.54 -28.07
N LEU A 144 44.92 12.25 -28.02
CA LEU A 144 45.87 11.14 -28.07
C LEU A 144 46.59 11.05 -29.43
N LEU A 145 45.86 11.22 -30.54
CA LEU A 145 46.45 11.25 -31.89
C LEU A 145 47.36 12.47 -32.12
N ALA A 146 47.08 13.61 -31.46
CA ALA A 146 47.97 14.77 -31.50
C ALA A 146 49.32 14.51 -30.83
N LEU A 147 49.36 13.66 -29.79
CA LEU A 147 50.58 13.23 -29.11
C LEU A 147 51.28 12.04 -29.82
N ALA A 148 50.50 11.16 -30.44
CA ALA A 148 50.97 9.97 -31.14
C ALA A 148 50.12 9.71 -32.40
N PRO A 149 50.50 10.28 -33.57
CA PRO A 149 49.70 10.21 -34.80
C PRO A 149 49.38 8.81 -35.31
N ASP A 150 50.26 7.83 -35.01
CA ASP A 150 50.14 6.44 -35.46
C ASP A 150 49.59 5.50 -34.38
N HIS A 151 48.95 6.02 -33.33
CA HIS A 151 48.36 5.20 -32.28
C HIS A 151 47.14 4.42 -32.81
N PRO A 152 47.20 3.08 -32.98
CA PRO A 152 46.16 2.30 -33.68
C PRO A 152 44.82 2.33 -32.94
N GLU A 153 44.83 2.11 -31.62
CA GLU A 153 43.60 2.09 -30.81
C GLU A 153 42.86 3.44 -30.79
N ALA A 154 43.56 4.55 -31.05
CA ALA A 154 42.95 5.87 -31.08
C ALA A 154 42.21 6.13 -32.40
N ARG A 155 42.73 5.62 -33.52
CA ARG A 155 42.03 5.67 -34.82
C ARG A 155 40.82 4.75 -34.82
N ASP A 156 40.97 3.53 -34.33
CA ASP A 156 39.86 2.56 -34.19
C ASP A 156 38.78 3.10 -33.25
N GLY A 157 39.19 3.75 -32.15
CA GLY A 157 38.29 4.42 -31.22
C GLY A 157 37.43 5.51 -31.87
N LEU A 158 37.98 6.31 -32.80
CA LEU A 158 37.21 7.33 -33.53
C LEU A 158 36.19 6.71 -34.50
N ILE A 159 36.54 5.63 -35.17
CA ILE A 159 35.62 4.90 -36.06
C ILE A 159 34.47 4.32 -35.22
N GLU A 160 34.78 3.73 -34.06
CA GLU A 160 33.77 3.20 -33.14
C GLU A 160 32.85 4.31 -32.61
N VAL A 161 33.39 5.47 -32.24
CA VAL A 161 32.59 6.65 -31.84
C VAL A 161 31.59 7.03 -32.94
N GLU A 162 32.04 7.11 -34.20
CA GLU A 162 31.16 7.47 -35.32
C GLU A 162 30.06 6.41 -35.55
N GLN A 163 30.41 5.13 -35.47
CA GLN A 163 29.46 4.02 -35.62
C GLN A 163 28.41 4.03 -34.50
N GLN A 164 28.83 4.16 -33.24
CA GLN A 164 27.91 4.21 -32.10
C GLN A 164 27.05 5.47 -32.11
N ARG A 165 27.58 6.61 -32.54
CA ARG A 165 26.81 7.86 -32.70
C ARG A 165 25.70 7.70 -33.74
N LYS A 166 25.99 7.06 -34.90
CA LYS A 166 24.98 6.76 -35.93
C LYS A 166 23.90 5.78 -35.41
N LEU A 167 24.30 4.75 -34.66
CA LEU A 167 23.35 3.82 -34.03
C LEU A 167 22.45 4.53 -33.00
N ALA A 168 23.03 5.39 -32.17
CA ALA A 168 22.30 6.17 -31.18
C ALA A 168 21.30 7.15 -31.83
N ALA A 169 21.69 7.81 -32.93
CA ALA A 169 20.80 8.68 -33.70
C ALA A 169 19.60 7.90 -34.28
N LEU A 170 19.86 6.77 -34.96
CA LEU A 170 18.80 5.92 -35.51
C LEU A 170 17.88 5.37 -34.42
N TYR A 171 18.43 5.00 -33.26
CA TYR A 171 17.64 4.59 -32.09
C TYR A 171 16.75 5.72 -31.58
N ASN A 172 17.27 6.94 -31.47
CA ASN A 172 16.49 8.10 -31.01
C ASN A 172 15.36 8.44 -31.99
N GLU A 173 15.61 8.34 -33.31
CA GLU A 173 14.56 8.51 -34.31
C GLU A 173 13.48 7.40 -34.23
N ALA A 174 13.89 6.15 -34.01
CA ALA A 174 12.96 5.04 -33.81
C ALA A 174 12.08 5.26 -32.56
N VAL A 175 12.67 5.75 -31.46
CA VAL A 175 11.94 6.13 -30.24
C VAL A 175 11.01 7.31 -30.49
N ALA A 176 11.42 8.29 -31.29
CA ALA A 176 10.56 9.41 -31.66
C ALA A 176 9.34 8.94 -32.48
N ALA A 177 9.53 8.01 -33.42
CA ALA A 177 8.44 7.39 -34.18
C ALA A 177 7.49 6.56 -33.29
N ASP A 178 8.05 5.79 -32.34
CA ASP A 178 7.29 5.02 -31.33
C ASP A 178 6.40 5.96 -30.49
N ASN A 179 7.00 7.03 -29.94
CA ASN A 179 6.28 8.03 -29.15
C ASN A 179 5.24 8.82 -29.96
N ALA A 180 5.45 8.99 -31.27
CA ALA A 180 4.50 9.63 -32.18
C ALA A 180 3.33 8.69 -32.58
N GLY A 181 3.34 7.43 -32.15
CA GLY A 181 2.32 6.44 -32.51
C GLY A 181 2.45 5.89 -33.93
N LEU A 182 3.55 6.19 -34.63
CA LEU A 182 3.84 5.69 -35.98
C LEU A 182 4.42 4.28 -35.92
N ARG A 183 3.58 3.31 -35.53
CA ARG A 183 4.00 1.95 -35.15
C ARG A 183 4.73 1.18 -36.25
N ASP A 184 4.24 1.21 -37.48
CA ASP A 184 4.87 0.50 -38.60
C ASP A 184 6.27 1.07 -38.93
N LEU A 185 6.39 2.39 -38.89
CA LEU A 185 7.66 3.09 -39.05
C LEU A 185 8.62 2.71 -37.91
N ALA A 186 8.18 2.79 -36.65
CA ALA A 186 8.97 2.41 -35.49
C ALA A 186 9.44 0.94 -35.57
N LEU A 187 8.56 0.00 -35.93
CA LEU A 187 8.89 -1.41 -36.14
C LEU A 187 9.94 -1.61 -37.23
N SER A 188 9.83 -0.89 -38.36
CA SER A 188 10.83 -0.96 -39.43
C SER A 188 12.20 -0.46 -38.97
N MET A 189 12.24 0.64 -38.21
CA MET A 189 13.47 1.24 -37.71
C MET A 189 14.13 0.37 -36.64
N TYR A 190 13.35 -0.16 -35.70
CA TYR A 190 13.85 -1.11 -34.70
C TYR A 190 14.32 -2.42 -35.34
N SER A 191 13.62 -2.93 -36.36
CA SER A 191 14.07 -4.12 -37.09
C SER A 191 15.39 -3.89 -37.83
N ALA A 192 15.56 -2.71 -38.44
CA ALA A 192 16.82 -2.32 -39.06
C ALA A 192 17.97 -2.20 -38.04
N LEU A 193 17.69 -1.64 -36.85
CA LEU A 193 18.64 -1.58 -35.73
C LEU A 193 19.04 -2.98 -35.25
N GLN A 194 18.08 -3.88 -35.09
CA GLN A 194 18.32 -5.26 -34.66
C GLN A 194 19.19 -6.04 -35.66
N LEU A 195 19.01 -5.79 -36.96
CA LEU A 195 19.86 -6.39 -38.00
C LEU A 195 21.30 -5.85 -37.97
N ARG A 196 21.45 -4.55 -37.70
CA ARG A 196 22.76 -3.88 -37.71
C ARG A 196 23.55 -4.11 -36.41
N ALA A 197 22.88 -4.16 -35.27
CA ALA A 197 23.46 -4.34 -33.95
C ALA A 197 22.53 -5.22 -33.07
N PRO A 198 22.66 -6.56 -33.15
CA PRO A 198 21.84 -7.48 -32.36
C PRO A 198 22.02 -7.24 -30.86
N GLY A 199 20.92 -7.10 -30.11
CA GLY A 199 20.97 -6.89 -28.66
C GLY A 199 21.32 -5.45 -28.25
N TYR A 200 21.25 -4.49 -29.18
CA TYR A 200 21.41 -3.09 -28.85
C TYR A 200 20.28 -2.60 -27.93
N ARG A 201 20.64 -2.27 -26.68
CA ARG A 201 19.73 -1.72 -25.66
C ARG A 201 18.45 -2.56 -25.50
N ASP A 202 17.28 -1.93 -25.58
CA ASP A 202 15.95 -2.51 -25.42
C ASP A 202 15.22 -2.70 -26.76
N VAL A 203 15.93 -2.66 -27.90
CA VAL A 203 15.32 -2.74 -29.24
C VAL A 203 14.47 -4.01 -29.41
N ASN A 204 14.99 -5.17 -29.02
CA ASN A 204 14.25 -6.43 -29.16
C ASN A 204 12.95 -6.44 -28.33
N SER A 205 12.99 -5.94 -27.10
CA SER A 205 11.79 -5.89 -26.24
C SER A 205 10.76 -4.89 -26.78
N ARG A 206 11.20 -3.78 -27.39
CA ARG A 206 10.32 -2.84 -28.09
C ARG A 206 9.64 -3.47 -29.31
N ILE A 207 10.38 -4.22 -30.14
CA ILE A 207 9.80 -4.93 -31.30
C ILE A 207 8.72 -5.91 -30.84
N LEU A 208 9.03 -6.74 -29.83
CA LEU A 208 8.08 -7.72 -29.31
C LEU A 208 6.81 -7.05 -28.79
N ARG A 209 6.95 -5.94 -28.03
CA ARG A 209 5.82 -5.16 -27.52
C ARG A 209 4.95 -4.59 -28.64
N LEU A 210 5.56 -3.97 -29.65
CA LEU A 210 4.85 -3.36 -30.77
C LEU A 210 4.12 -4.41 -31.61
N ARG A 211 4.75 -5.56 -31.88
CA ARG A 211 4.10 -6.68 -32.59
C ARG A 211 2.94 -7.26 -31.81
N HIS A 212 3.10 -7.43 -30.49
CA HIS A 212 2.02 -7.92 -29.64
C HIS A 212 0.83 -6.95 -29.64
N GLN A 213 1.07 -5.64 -29.56
CA GLN A 213 0.01 -4.64 -29.69
C GLN A 213 -0.69 -4.72 -31.06
N GLN A 214 0.07 -4.87 -32.16
CA GLN A 214 -0.48 -5.01 -33.51
C GLN A 214 -1.38 -6.24 -33.65
N GLU A 215 -0.99 -7.37 -33.05
CA GLU A 215 -1.82 -8.59 -33.01
C GLU A 215 -3.15 -8.35 -32.29
N LEU A 216 -3.11 -7.67 -31.14
CA LEU A 216 -4.31 -7.33 -30.37
C LEU A 216 -5.21 -6.34 -31.12
N ASP A 217 -4.64 -5.36 -31.82
CA ASP A 217 -5.40 -4.41 -32.65
C ASP A 217 -6.13 -5.12 -33.79
N LEU A 218 -5.48 -6.07 -34.47
CA LEU A 218 -6.11 -6.87 -35.53
C LEU A 218 -7.28 -7.71 -34.99
N LEU A 219 -7.11 -8.33 -33.82
CA LEU A 219 -8.20 -9.06 -33.16
C LEU A 219 -9.36 -8.13 -32.76
N MET A 220 -9.05 -6.92 -32.31
CA MET A 220 -10.05 -5.92 -31.96
C MET A 220 -10.85 -5.47 -33.19
N GLU A 221 -10.18 -5.18 -34.31
CA GLU A 221 -10.84 -4.87 -35.57
C GLU A 221 -11.73 -6.02 -36.06
N GLN A 222 -11.27 -7.27 -35.91
CA GLN A 222 -12.06 -8.46 -36.23
C GLN A 222 -13.31 -8.55 -35.35
N ALA A 223 -13.18 -8.35 -34.03
CA ALA A 223 -14.30 -8.38 -33.10
C ALA A 223 -15.36 -7.31 -33.44
N LEU A 224 -14.92 -6.09 -33.73
CA LEU A 224 -15.79 -4.99 -34.14
C LEU A 224 -16.50 -5.28 -35.47
N ARG A 225 -15.79 -5.91 -36.42
CA ARG A 225 -16.40 -6.34 -37.68
C ARG A 225 -17.46 -7.41 -37.47
N LEU A 226 -17.18 -8.44 -36.67
CA LEU A 226 -18.15 -9.48 -36.32
C LEU A 226 -19.39 -8.90 -35.65
N HIS A 227 -19.20 -7.96 -34.72
CA HIS A 227 -20.29 -7.22 -34.11
C HIS A 227 -21.15 -6.47 -35.14
N SER A 228 -20.52 -5.76 -36.09
CA SER A 228 -21.24 -5.03 -37.14
C SER A 228 -22.06 -5.93 -38.06
N LEU A 229 -21.66 -7.20 -38.21
CA LEU A 229 -22.38 -8.21 -38.99
C LEU A 229 -23.48 -8.91 -38.18
N GLY A 230 -23.67 -8.56 -36.90
CA GLY A 230 -24.62 -9.21 -36.00
C GLY A 230 -24.18 -10.60 -35.51
N MET A 231 -22.92 -10.98 -35.73
CA MET A 231 -22.32 -12.24 -35.28
C MET A 231 -21.83 -12.09 -33.82
N GLU A 232 -22.77 -11.93 -32.89
CA GLU A 232 -22.49 -11.52 -31.51
C GLU A 232 -21.67 -12.55 -30.72
N VAL A 233 -21.93 -13.85 -30.91
CA VAL A 233 -21.18 -14.93 -30.23
C VAL A 233 -19.73 -14.97 -30.70
N ASP A 234 -19.48 -14.84 -31.99
CA ASP A 234 -18.13 -14.82 -32.55
C ASP A 234 -17.38 -13.55 -32.11
N ALA A 235 -18.07 -12.41 -32.03
CA ALA A 235 -17.51 -11.18 -31.49
C ALA A 235 -17.12 -11.33 -30.00
N ILE A 236 -17.97 -11.95 -29.17
CA ILE A 236 -17.66 -12.26 -27.77
C ILE A 236 -16.40 -13.14 -27.68
N ASN A 237 -16.32 -14.19 -28.49
CA ASN A 237 -15.17 -15.10 -28.50
C ASN A 237 -13.86 -14.38 -28.87
N ALA A 238 -13.90 -13.50 -29.88
CA ALA A 238 -12.75 -12.69 -30.27
C ALA A 238 -12.32 -11.73 -29.13
N LEU A 239 -13.26 -11.07 -28.46
CA LEU A 239 -12.97 -10.20 -27.31
C LEU A 239 -12.42 -10.98 -26.10
N MET A 240 -12.93 -12.20 -25.86
CA MET A 240 -12.38 -13.08 -24.84
C MET A 240 -10.94 -13.49 -25.18
N GLN A 241 -10.64 -13.78 -26.45
CA GLN A 241 -9.29 -14.07 -26.89
C GLN A 241 -8.33 -12.90 -26.61
N ILE A 242 -8.76 -11.66 -26.86
CA ILE A 242 -7.99 -10.46 -26.50
C ILE A 242 -7.68 -10.45 -24.99
N GLN A 243 -8.66 -10.70 -24.13
CA GLN A 243 -8.44 -10.75 -22.67
C GLN A 243 -7.49 -11.88 -22.24
N THR A 244 -7.46 -13.00 -22.96
CA THR A 244 -6.51 -14.09 -22.67
C THR A 244 -5.08 -13.75 -23.05
N LEU A 245 -4.90 -12.91 -24.09
CA LEU A 245 -3.59 -12.47 -24.55
C LEU A 245 -3.07 -11.30 -23.72
N ASP A 246 -3.90 -10.29 -23.46
CA ASP A 246 -3.59 -9.16 -22.59
C ASP A 246 -4.86 -8.57 -21.94
N ILE A 247 -4.98 -8.73 -20.62
CA ILE A 247 -6.12 -8.22 -19.84
C ILE A 247 -6.19 -6.69 -19.76
N ASN A 248 -5.08 -6.00 -19.99
CA ASN A 248 -4.98 -4.54 -19.88
C ASN A 248 -5.20 -3.83 -21.21
N TYR A 249 -5.16 -4.56 -22.33
CA TYR A 249 -5.39 -3.99 -23.65
C TYR A 249 -6.80 -3.41 -23.74
N ARG A 250 -6.89 -2.07 -23.90
CA ARG A 250 -8.15 -1.32 -24.05
C ARG A 250 -9.24 -1.80 -23.09
N ARG A 251 -8.86 -2.08 -21.84
CA ARG A 251 -9.67 -2.80 -20.84
C ARG A 251 -11.10 -2.31 -20.76
N ASP A 252 -11.29 -0.99 -20.66
CA ASP A 252 -12.62 -0.40 -20.49
C ASP A 252 -13.51 -0.59 -21.72
N GLU A 253 -12.94 -0.51 -22.92
CA GLU A 253 -13.66 -0.71 -24.19
C GLU A 253 -14.02 -2.19 -24.38
N VAL A 254 -13.06 -3.09 -24.16
CA VAL A 254 -13.27 -4.54 -24.29
C VAL A 254 -14.32 -5.03 -23.29
N THR A 255 -14.21 -4.60 -22.02
CA THR A 255 -15.19 -4.99 -20.98
C THR A 255 -16.58 -4.38 -21.22
N ALA A 256 -16.66 -3.15 -21.73
CA ALA A 256 -17.93 -2.55 -22.11
C ALA A 256 -18.62 -3.30 -23.26
N LEU A 257 -17.87 -3.66 -24.31
CA LEU A 257 -18.39 -4.44 -25.44
C LEU A 257 -18.81 -5.84 -25.01
N LEU A 258 -18.00 -6.52 -24.20
CA LEU A 258 -18.35 -7.83 -23.66
C LEU A 258 -19.64 -7.77 -22.84
N TYR A 259 -19.79 -6.78 -21.96
CA TYR A 259 -21.04 -6.56 -21.22
C TYR A 259 -22.24 -6.40 -22.18
N GLU A 260 -22.13 -5.49 -23.16
CA GLU A 260 -23.23 -5.16 -24.06
C GLU A 260 -23.65 -6.36 -24.91
N LEU A 261 -22.67 -7.05 -25.50
CA LEU A 261 -22.91 -8.22 -26.34
C LEU A 261 -23.56 -9.37 -25.57
N ASN A 262 -23.06 -9.67 -24.36
CA ASN A 262 -23.62 -10.74 -23.53
C ASN A 262 -25.06 -10.42 -23.11
N LEU A 263 -25.33 -9.19 -22.65
CA LEU A 263 -26.68 -8.77 -22.27
C LEU A 263 -27.66 -8.87 -23.45
N ARG A 264 -27.24 -8.39 -24.62
CA ARG A 264 -28.06 -8.40 -25.83
C ARG A 264 -28.34 -9.82 -26.32
N GLN A 265 -27.33 -10.70 -26.30
CA GLN A 265 -27.49 -12.09 -26.71
C GLN A 265 -28.45 -12.84 -25.77
N GLY A 266 -28.36 -12.63 -24.45
CA GLY A 266 -29.30 -13.20 -23.49
C GLY A 266 -30.74 -12.78 -23.77
N LYS A 267 -30.99 -11.51 -24.08
CA LYS A 267 -32.32 -11.01 -24.45
C LYS A 267 -32.83 -11.61 -25.76
N ARG A 268 -31.99 -11.68 -26.79
CA ARG A 268 -32.37 -12.29 -28.09
C ARG A 268 -32.88 -13.72 -27.94
N ILE A 269 -32.27 -14.50 -27.05
CA ILE A 269 -32.70 -15.87 -26.77
C ILE A 269 -34.10 -15.89 -26.16
N LEU A 270 -34.39 -14.99 -25.21
CA LEU A 270 -35.70 -14.92 -24.53
C LEU A 270 -36.81 -14.30 -25.40
N GLU A 271 -36.45 -13.41 -26.32
CA GLU A 271 -37.39 -12.70 -27.20
C GLU A 271 -37.59 -13.40 -28.55
N LYS A 272 -36.98 -14.58 -28.73
CA LYS A 272 -37.09 -15.39 -29.94
C LYS A 272 -38.55 -15.75 -30.22
N VAL A 273 -38.92 -15.74 -31.51
CA VAL A 273 -40.25 -16.14 -31.99
C VAL A 273 -40.10 -17.37 -32.90
N PRO A 274 -40.73 -18.52 -32.57
CA PRO A 274 -41.55 -18.76 -31.38
C PRO A 274 -40.72 -18.81 -30.08
N PRO A 275 -41.33 -18.51 -28.91
CA PRO A 275 -40.63 -18.58 -27.62
C PRO A 275 -40.10 -19.98 -27.33
N ALA A 276 -38.86 -20.06 -26.86
CA ALA A 276 -38.16 -21.31 -26.54
C ALA A 276 -37.78 -21.34 -25.05
N PRO A 277 -38.71 -21.73 -24.14
CA PRO A 277 -38.44 -21.71 -22.70
C PRO A 277 -37.29 -22.64 -22.28
N ASP A 278 -36.99 -23.68 -23.06
CA ASP A 278 -35.88 -24.60 -22.81
C ASP A 278 -34.49 -23.98 -23.10
N GLU A 279 -34.43 -22.88 -23.86
CA GLU A 279 -33.20 -22.10 -24.09
C GLU A 279 -32.93 -21.06 -22.98
N ALA A 280 -33.85 -20.87 -22.03
CA ALA A 280 -33.71 -19.91 -20.93
C ALA A 280 -32.45 -20.11 -20.05
N PRO A 281 -31.93 -21.34 -19.80
CA PRO A 281 -30.65 -21.52 -19.11
C PRO A 281 -29.47 -20.87 -19.85
N ILE A 282 -29.48 -20.91 -21.19
CA ILE A 282 -28.44 -20.30 -22.02
C ILE A 282 -28.49 -18.77 -21.85
N ALA A 283 -29.69 -18.17 -21.86
CA ALA A 283 -29.86 -16.74 -21.61
C ALA A 283 -29.35 -16.31 -20.23
N ARG A 284 -29.61 -17.10 -19.18
CA ARG A 284 -29.06 -16.87 -17.83
C ARG A 284 -27.55 -16.84 -17.83
N ASP A 285 -26.90 -17.77 -18.52
CA ASP A 285 -25.44 -17.84 -18.55
C ASP A 285 -24.85 -16.58 -19.23
N PHE A 286 -25.50 -16.06 -20.27
CA PHE A 286 -25.15 -14.77 -20.88
C PHE A 286 -25.35 -13.58 -19.92
N PHE A 287 -26.44 -13.51 -19.16
CA PHE A 287 -26.61 -12.42 -18.17
C PHE A 287 -25.59 -12.49 -17.04
N ASN A 288 -25.27 -13.69 -16.56
CA ASN A 288 -24.21 -13.88 -15.57
C ASN A 288 -22.84 -13.47 -16.11
N ALA A 289 -22.56 -13.79 -17.38
CA ALA A 289 -21.35 -13.32 -18.06
C ALA A 289 -21.31 -11.78 -18.18
N ALA A 290 -22.43 -11.13 -18.49
CA ALA A 290 -22.53 -9.67 -18.50
C ALA A 290 -22.25 -9.07 -17.10
N LEU A 291 -22.83 -9.64 -16.04
CA LEU A 291 -22.62 -9.20 -14.65
C LEU A 291 -21.18 -9.35 -14.17
N LYS A 292 -20.42 -10.32 -14.71
CA LYS A 292 -18.98 -10.43 -14.43
C LYS A 292 -18.21 -9.17 -14.85
N TYR A 293 -18.63 -8.53 -15.94
CA TYR A 293 -17.99 -7.32 -16.46
C TYR A 293 -18.56 -6.04 -15.84
N ARG A 294 -19.86 -6.02 -15.52
CA ARG A 294 -20.51 -4.91 -14.80
C ARG A 294 -21.46 -5.44 -13.70
N PRO A 295 -20.96 -5.67 -12.47
CA PRO A 295 -21.74 -6.24 -11.39
C PRO A 295 -22.94 -5.39 -10.96
N ASN A 296 -22.80 -4.07 -11.06
CA ASN A 296 -23.81 -3.10 -10.60
C ASN A 296 -24.75 -2.65 -11.72
N ALA A 297 -24.78 -3.35 -12.86
CA ALA A 297 -25.63 -2.97 -13.98
C ALA A 297 -27.09 -3.36 -13.70
N PRO A 298 -28.01 -2.39 -13.46
CA PRO A 298 -29.35 -2.68 -12.99
C PRO A 298 -30.15 -3.54 -13.98
N GLU A 299 -29.94 -3.32 -15.27
CA GLU A 299 -30.60 -4.09 -16.32
C GLU A 299 -30.17 -5.56 -16.32
N ALA A 300 -28.87 -5.84 -16.27
CA ALA A 300 -28.37 -7.21 -16.22
C ALA A 300 -28.76 -7.93 -14.92
N ILE A 301 -28.77 -7.22 -13.78
CA ILE A 301 -29.23 -7.77 -12.49
C ILE A 301 -30.70 -8.20 -12.61
N THR A 302 -31.54 -7.34 -13.17
CA THR A 302 -32.96 -7.62 -13.36
C THR A 302 -33.18 -8.81 -14.29
N GLU A 303 -32.56 -8.85 -15.46
CA GLU A 303 -32.71 -9.97 -16.40
C GLU A 303 -32.21 -11.30 -15.79
N ALA A 304 -31.07 -11.29 -15.10
CA ALA A 304 -30.54 -12.48 -14.42
C ALA A 304 -31.48 -12.99 -13.32
N ARG A 305 -32.08 -12.08 -12.54
CA ARG A 305 -33.08 -12.45 -11.51
C ARG A 305 -34.36 -12.99 -12.16
N LEU A 306 -34.88 -12.34 -13.19
CA LEU A 306 -36.11 -12.75 -13.88
C LEU A 306 -35.96 -14.14 -14.50
N VAL A 307 -34.86 -14.40 -15.21
CA VAL A 307 -34.62 -15.73 -15.80
C VAL A 307 -34.42 -16.80 -14.73
N THR A 308 -33.77 -16.47 -13.62
CA THR A 308 -33.57 -17.41 -12.51
C THR A 308 -34.89 -17.77 -11.84
N ASN A 309 -35.75 -16.77 -11.57
CA ASN A 309 -37.08 -17.00 -11.01
C ASN A 309 -37.96 -17.76 -11.99
N PHE A 310 -37.88 -17.48 -13.29
CA PHE A 310 -38.60 -18.21 -14.33
C PHE A 310 -38.18 -19.69 -14.34
N LEU A 311 -36.88 -19.99 -14.34
CA LEU A 311 -36.37 -21.37 -14.37
C LEU A 311 -36.81 -22.16 -13.13
N ARG A 312 -36.71 -21.57 -11.93
CA ARG A 312 -37.19 -22.20 -10.69
C ARG A 312 -38.72 -22.39 -10.71
N GLY A 313 -39.45 -21.40 -11.22
CA GLY A 313 -40.89 -21.47 -11.38
C GLY A 313 -41.32 -22.54 -12.39
N LYS A 314 -40.58 -22.69 -13.48
CA LYS A 314 -40.76 -23.77 -14.47
C LYS A 314 -40.49 -25.14 -13.85
N GLU A 315 -39.42 -25.29 -13.09
CA GLU A 315 -39.14 -26.55 -12.40
C GLU A 315 -40.25 -26.93 -11.41
N ALA A 316 -40.72 -25.96 -10.61
CA ALA A 316 -41.86 -26.17 -9.71
C ALA A 316 -43.14 -26.54 -10.50
N PHE A 317 -43.36 -25.88 -11.63
CA PHE A 317 -44.47 -26.15 -12.54
C PHE A 317 -44.42 -27.58 -13.10
N ASP A 318 -43.26 -28.00 -13.61
CA ASP A 318 -43.04 -29.34 -14.18
C ASP A 318 -43.24 -30.44 -13.11
N GLN A 319 -42.93 -30.13 -11.85
CA GLN A 319 -43.15 -31.02 -10.70
C GLN A 319 -44.53 -30.87 -10.04
N GLN A 320 -45.45 -30.09 -10.64
CA GLN A 320 -46.80 -29.83 -10.14
C GLN A 320 -46.84 -29.22 -8.72
N ARG A 321 -45.77 -28.55 -8.30
CA ARG A 321 -45.69 -27.76 -7.06
C ARG A 321 -46.38 -26.42 -7.26
N TRP A 322 -47.71 -26.43 -7.41
CA TRP A 322 -48.49 -25.30 -7.92
C TRP A 322 -48.32 -24.00 -7.12
N LEU A 323 -48.33 -24.05 -5.78
CA LEU A 323 -48.18 -22.86 -4.94
C LEU A 323 -46.81 -22.17 -5.10
N GLU A 324 -45.75 -22.97 -5.21
CA GLU A 324 -44.40 -22.47 -5.44
C GLU A 324 -44.25 -21.93 -6.88
N ALA A 325 -44.79 -22.64 -7.86
CA ALA A 325 -44.84 -22.21 -9.25
C ALA A 325 -45.58 -20.86 -9.39
N VAL A 326 -46.74 -20.70 -8.75
CA VAL A 326 -47.49 -19.44 -8.71
C VAL A 326 -46.62 -18.31 -8.14
N SER A 327 -46.01 -18.51 -6.97
CA SER A 327 -45.18 -17.49 -6.33
C SER A 327 -44.03 -17.01 -7.24
N LEU A 328 -43.28 -17.95 -7.81
CA LEU A 328 -42.11 -17.66 -8.64
C LEU A 328 -42.51 -17.07 -9.99
N LEU A 329 -43.45 -17.68 -10.71
CA LEU A 329 -43.88 -17.22 -12.04
C LEU A 329 -44.63 -15.89 -11.97
N ARG A 330 -45.45 -15.66 -10.93
CA ARG A 330 -46.12 -14.37 -10.71
C ARG A 330 -45.11 -13.25 -10.47
N SER A 331 -44.01 -13.52 -9.76
CA SER A 331 -42.95 -12.52 -9.53
C SER A 331 -42.36 -12.04 -10.86
N VAL A 332 -42.12 -12.96 -11.80
CA VAL A 332 -41.62 -12.64 -13.15
C VAL A 332 -42.68 -11.89 -13.95
N TYR A 333 -43.93 -12.37 -13.92
CA TYR A 333 -45.03 -11.80 -14.68
C TYR A 333 -45.38 -10.36 -14.25
N THR A 334 -45.36 -10.09 -12.95
CA THR A 334 -45.67 -8.76 -12.40
C THR A 334 -44.66 -7.72 -12.88
N GLU A 335 -43.40 -8.12 -13.04
CA GLU A 335 -42.33 -7.24 -13.50
C GLU A 335 -42.24 -7.16 -15.02
N ARG A 336 -42.43 -8.29 -15.71
CA ARG A 336 -42.47 -8.38 -17.17
C ARG A 336 -43.60 -9.31 -17.64
N PRO A 337 -44.79 -8.78 -17.96
CA PRO A 337 -45.93 -9.58 -18.38
C PRO A 337 -45.70 -10.38 -19.67
N ASN A 338 -44.87 -9.86 -20.58
CA ASN A 338 -44.58 -10.47 -21.89
C ASN A 338 -43.28 -11.31 -21.89
N TYR A 339 -42.76 -11.68 -20.71
CA TYR A 339 -41.52 -12.44 -20.60
C TYR A 339 -41.70 -13.84 -21.21
N LEU A 340 -40.85 -14.21 -22.18
CA LEU A 340 -41.02 -15.40 -23.04
C LEU A 340 -42.38 -15.42 -23.79
N GLY A 341 -42.87 -14.24 -24.17
CA GLY A 341 -44.14 -14.09 -24.87
C GLY A 341 -45.32 -14.60 -24.03
N ASN A 342 -46.20 -15.38 -24.64
CA ASN A 342 -47.40 -15.91 -23.97
C ASN A 342 -47.11 -17.17 -23.11
N VAL A 343 -45.89 -17.71 -23.15
CA VAL A 343 -45.55 -18.96 -22.43
C VAL A 343 -45.67 -18.77 -20.92
N LEU A 344 -45.11 -17.67 -20.39
CA LEU A 344 -45.19 -17.38 -18.95
C LEU A 344 -46.64 -17.23 -18.47
N ALA A 345 -47.44 -16.45 -19.18
CA ALA A 345 -48.86 -16.26 -18.83
C ALA A 345 -49.62 -17.60 -18.88
N SER A 346 -49.34 -18.44 -19.87
CA SER A 346 -49.97 -19.77 -20.01
C SER A 346 -49.58 -20.72 -18.87
N MET A 347 -48.30 -20.74 -18.48
CA MET A 347 -47.83 -21.51 -17.33
C MET A 347 -48.45 -21.00 -16.02
N LEU A 348 -48.52 -19.69 -15.84
CA LEU A 348 -49.11 -19.07 -14.65
C LEU A 348 -50.62 -19.35 -14.54
N TYR A 349 -51.35 -19.37 -15.66
CA TYR A 349 -52.75 -19.79 -15.70
C TYR A 349 -52.95 -21.22 -15.19
N ILE A 350 -52.18 -22.18 -15.72
CA ILE A 350 -52.26 -23.58 -15.29
C ILE A 350 -51.88 -23.70 -13.81
N ALA A 351 -50.84 -22.99 -13.36
CA ALA A 351 -50.40 -23.01 -11.97
C ALA A 351 -51.47 -22.46 -11.01
N TYR A 352 -52.13 -21.35 -11.35
CA TYR A 352 -53.22 -20.80 -10.54
C TYR A 352 -54.41 -21.75 -10.47
N VAL A 353 -54.82 -22.38 -11.58
CA VAL A 353 -55.91 -23.37 -11.57
C VAL A 353 -55.53 -24.56 -10.68
N GLY A 354 -54.31 -25.09 -10.80
CA GLY A 354 -53.82 -26.19 -9.96
C GLY A 354 -53.75 -25.82 -8.47
N ALA A 355 -53.31 -24.60 -8.14
CA ALA A 355 -53.30 -24.08 -6.77
C ALA A 355 -54.71 -23.89 -6.22
N GLY A 356 -55.64 -23.36 -7.01
CA GLY A 356 -57.05 -23.22 -6.65
C GLY A 356 -57.69 -24.57 -6.38
N ASP A 357 -57.38 -25.60 -7.18
CA ASP A 357 -57.86 -26.98 -6.97
C ASP A 357 -57.35 -27.56 -5.64
N ILE A 358 -56.11 -27.28 -5.24
CA ILE A 358 -55.58 -27.67 -3.92
C ILE A 358 -56.43 -27.05 -2.80
N TYR A 359 -56.62 -25.73 -2.83
CA TYR A 359 -57.37 -25.02 -1.80
C TYR A 359 -58.84 -25.42 -1.75
N PHE A 360 -59.45 -25.65 -2.92
CA PHE A 360 -60.83 -26.10 -3.02
C PHE A 360 -61.01 -27.47 -2.35
N ASN A 361 -60.10 -28.42 -2.63
CA ASN A 361 -60.13 -29.75 -2.04
C ASN A 361 -59.82 -29.75 -0.54
N SER A 362 -59.08 -28.77 -0.03
CA SER A 362 -58.86 -28.58 1.41
C SER A 362 -59.97 -27.78 2.12
N ASN A 363 -61.07 -27.46 1.42
CA ASN A 363 -62.18 -26.64 1.91
C ASN A 363 -61.76 -25.21 2.32
N ASP A 364 -60.66 -24.71 1.76
CA ASP A 364 -60.21 -23.33 1.88
C ASP A 364 -60.75 -22.51 0.71
N LEU A 365 -62.05 -22.22 0.78
CA LEU A 365 -62.81 -21.65 -0.32
C LEU A 365 -62.38 -20.21 -0.65
N ILE A 366 -61.84 -19.46 0.32
CA ILE A 366 -61.41 -18.08 0.09
C ILE A 366 -60.15 -18.08 -0.79
N ASN A 367 -59.14 -18.89 -0.43
CA ASN A 367 -57.93 -18.99 -1.23
C ASN A 367 -58.18 -19.68 -2.57
N ALA A 368 -59.11 -20.64 -2.63
CA ALA A 368 -59.55 -21.24 -3.89
C ALA A 368 -60.14 -20.20 -4.85
N TYR A 369 -61.05 -19.35 -4.34
CA TYR A 369 -61.64 -18.26 -5.12
C TYR A 369 -60.59 -17.27 -5.62
N ASP A 370 -59.66 -16.84 -4.77
CA ASP A 370 -58.59 -15.91 -5.17
C ASP A 370 -57.77 -16.50 -6.33
N MET A 371 -57.25 -17.73 -6.19
CA MET A 371 -56.45 -18.35 -7.25
C MET A 371 -57.20 -18.47 -8.59
N TYR A 372 -58.46 -18.89 -8.59
CA TYR A 372 -59.26 -18.97 -9.81
C TYR A 372 -59.59 -17.59 -10.41
N SER A 373 -59.84 -16.60 -9.56
CA SER A 373 -60.10 -15.22 -9.99
C SER A 373 -58.87 -14.61 -10.65
N GLN A 374 -57.68 -14.83 -10.08
CA GLN A 374 -56.40 -14.40 -10.67
C GLN A 374 -56.16 -15.08 -12.02
N ALA A 375 -56.43 -16.39 -12.15
CA ALA A 375 -56.33 -17.10 -13.43
C ALA A 375 -57.30 -16.56 -14.50
N CYS A 376 -58.53 -16.20 -14.10
CA CYS A 376 -59.54 -15.65 -15.00
C CYS A 376 -59.12 -14.30 -15.61
N GLN A 377 -58.35 -13.50 -14.87
CA GLN A 377 -57.92 -12.16 -15.26
C GLN A 377 -56.67 -12.11 -16.16
N LEU A 378 -56.01 -13.25 -16.41
CA LEU A 378 -54.83 -13.28 -17.27
C LEU A 378 -55.19 -12.97 -18.73
N PRO A 379 -54.35 -12.23 -19.48
CA PRO A 379 -54.60 -11.85 -20.87
C PRO A 379 -54.31 -13.01 -21.84
N LEU A 380 -55.02 -14.12 -21.66
CA LEU A 380 -54.94 -15.31 -22.51
C LEU A 380 -56.22 -15.46 -23.36
N PRO A 381 -56.15 -16.11 -24.54
CA PRO A 381 -57.32 -16.30 -25.40
C PRO A 381 -58.47 -17.09 -24.78
N ASP A 382 -58.17 -18.01 -23.85
CA ASP A 382 -59.19 -18.82 -23.15
C ASP A 382 -58.86 -18.95 -21.66
N THR A 383 -59.59 -18.19 -20.84
CA THR A 383 -59.58 -18.27 -19.38
C THR A 383 -60.91 -18.76 -18.81
N THR A 384 -61.83 -19.20 -19.68
CA THR A 384 -63.24 -19.50 -19.36
C THR A 384 -63.35 -20.54 -18.25
N GLY A 385 -62.48 -21.56 -18.27
CA GLY A 385 -62.46 -22.63 -17.27
C GLY A 385 -62.17 -22.11 -15.85
N ALA A 386 -61.22 -21.19 -15.69
CA ALA A 386 -60.92 -20.57 -14.40
C ALA A 386 -62.06 -19.67 -13.91
N CYS A 387 -62.66 -18.87 -14.80
CA CYS A 387 -63.79 -18.01 -14.45
C CYS A 387 -65.00 -18.84 -13.96
N MET A 388 -65.28 -19.97 -14.61
CA MET A 388 -66.32 -20.91 -14.17
C MET A 388 -66.00 -21.48 -12.79
N LYS A 389 -64.77 -21.95 -12.55
CA LYS A 389 -64.35 -22.43 -11.24
C LYS A 389 -64.50 -21.36 -10.15
N ALA A 390 -64.08 -20.12 -10.39
CA ALA A 390 -64.29 -19.01 -9.46
C ALA A 390 -65.78 -18.81 -9.12
N SER A 391 -66.66 -18.84 -10.15
CA SER A 391 -68.11 -18.67 -9.95
C SER A 391 -68.75 -19.78 -9.11
N THR A 392 -68.23 -21.01 -9.17
CA THR A 392 -68.74 -22.15 -8.38
C THR A 392 -68.42 -22.03 -6.89
N VAL A 393 -67.41 -21.24 -6.51
CA VAL A 393 -67.00 -21.05 -5.12
C VAL A 393 -67.84 -19.98 -4.41
N ILE A 394 -68.33 -18.98 -5.13
CA ILE A 394 -69.08 -17.83 -4.57
C ILE A 394 -70.27 -18.25 -3.68
N PRO A 395 -71.15 -19.18 -4.08
CA PRO A 395 -72.30 -19.59 -3.25
C PRO A 395 -71.89 -20.34 -1.97
N LEU A 396 -70.68 -20.92 -1.94
CA LEU A 396 -70.16 -21.66 -0.80
C LEU A 396 -69.52 -20.74 0.26
N LEU A 397 -69.24 -19.48 -0.09
CA LEU A 397 -68.68 -18.45 0.80
C LEU A 397 -69.74 -17.69 1.60
N THR A 398 -71.01 -17.77 1.19
CA THR A 398 -72.12 -17.12 1.90
C THR A 398 -72.67 -18.06 2.99
N PRO A 399 -72.74 -17.66 4.27
CA PRO A 399 -73.34 -18.50 5.29
C PRO A 399 -74.83 -18.67 5.02
N THR A 400 -75.29 -19.92 4.93
CA THR A 400 -76.71 -20.27 4.97
C THR A 400 -77.33 -19.68 6.25
N PRO A 401 -78.46 -18.96 6.18
CA PRO A 401 -79.06 -18.34 7.37
C PRO A 401 -79.40 -19.39 8.43
N THR A 402 -78.86 -19.21 9.63
CA THR A 402 -79.23 -20.00 10.81
C THR A 402 -80.64 -19.62 11.25
N PRO A 403 -81.56 -20.58 11.49
CA PRO A 403 -82.91 -20.26 11.96
C PRO A 403 -82.87 -19.58 13.33
N THR A 404 -83.58 -18.45 13.45
CA THR A 404 -83.72 -17.65 14.67
C THR A 404 -84.54 -18.40 15.72
N MET A 405 -83.99 -18.62 16.93
CA MET A 405 -84.74 -19.09 18.09
C MET A 405 -85.14 -17.95 19.04
N THR A 406 -86.38 -18.01 19.54
CA THR A 406 -87.04 -17.10 20.50
C THR A 406 -86.46 -17.23 21.93
N PRO A 407 -86.37 -16.14 22.73
CA PRO A 407 -85.66 -16.14 24.02
C PRO A 407 -86.51 -16.56 25.23
N THR A 408 -85.88 -17.15 26.25
CA THR A 408 -86.36 -17.33 27.65
C THR A 408 -85.12 -17.48 28.59
N PRO A 409 -85.16 -17.04 29.86
CA PRO A 409 -83.98 -16.64 30.66
C PRO A 409 -83.13 -17.78 31.24
N GLY A 410 -81.85 -17.50 31.46
CA GLY A 410 -80.81 -18.41 32.00
C GLY A 410 -80.96 -18.79 33.49
N PRO A 411 -79.96 -19.44 34.15
CA PRO A 411 -78.52 -19.47 33.84
C PRO A 411 -77.84 -20.86 33.90
N THR A 412 -76.64 -21.00 33.32
CA THR A 412 -75.43 -21.74 33.81
C THR A 412 -74.32 -21.50 32.78
N PRO A 413 -73.08 -21.12 33.15
CA PRO A 413 -72.05 -20.74 32.18
C PRO A 413 -71.48 -21.98 31.47
N PRO A 414 -71.48 -22.05 30.13
CA PRO A 414 -70.68 -23.03 29.44
C PRO A 414 -69.22 -22.58 29.43
N THR A 415 -68.35 -23.52 29.78
CA THR A 415 -66.91 -23.51 29.63
C THR A 415 -66.48 -22.81 28.34
N ALA A 416 -65.53 -21.87 28.45
CA ALA A 416 -64.98 -21.12 27.33
C ALA A 416 -64.59 -22.06 26.17
N THR A 417 -65.30 -21.93 25.05
CA THR A 417 -64.85 -22.48 23.76
C THR A 417 -63.62 -21.69 23.35
N PRO A 418 -62.50 -22.32 22.94
CA PRO A 418 -61.31 -21.59 22.55
C PRO A 418 -61.66 -20.64 21.40
N THR A 419 -61.48 -19.35 21.63
CA THR A 419 -61.48 -18.34 20.58
C THR A 419 -60.44 -18.78 19.54
N PRO A 420 -60.77 -18.85 18.24
CA PRO A 420 -59.77 -19.16 17.23
C PRO A 420 -58.64 -18.14 17.35
N THR A 421 -57.46 -18.60 17.73
CA THR A 421 -56.25 -17.78 17.79
C THR A 421 -55.99 -17.26 16.38
N ALA A 422 -56.11 -15.94 16.20
CA ALA A 422 -55.81 -15.29 14.92
C ALA A 422 -54.41 -15.73 14.46
N THR A 423 -54.32 -16.28 13.25
CA THR A 423 -53.02 -16.67 12.69
C THR A 423 -52.18 -15.41 12.49
N PRO A 424 -51.00 -15.31 13.12
CA PRO A 424 -50.16 -14.12 13.00
C PRO A 424 -49.70 -13.92 11.55
N LEU A 425 -49.86 -12.70 11.03
CA LEU A 425 -49.31 -12.31 9.73
C LEU A 425 -47.77 -12.48 9.72
N PRO A 426 -47.16 -12.97 8.63
CA PRO A 426 -45.70 -13.13 8.58
C PRO A 426 -44.97 -11.79 8.72
N LEU A 427 -44.08 -11.64 9.71
CA LEU A 427 -43.37 -10.38 9.96
C LEU A 427 -42.58 -9.84 8.75
N ARG A 428 -42.11 -10.73 7.87
CA ARG A 428 -41.40 -10.39 6.63
C ARG A 428 -42.25 -9.61 5.61
N MET A 429 -43.57 -9.52 5.79
CA MET A 429 -44.43 -8.74 4.90
C MET A 429 -44.26 -7.23 5.09
N PHE A 430 -43.78 -6.79 6.25
CA PHE A 430 -43.65 -5.37 6.60
C PHE A 430 -42.36 -4.75 6.05
N ARG A 431 -42.04 -5.01 4.77
CA ARG A 431 -40.80 -4.53 4.14
C ARG A 431 -40.61 -3.03 4.28
N ASN A 432 -39.38 -2.62 4.59
CA ASN A 432 -38.97 -1.25 4.86
C ASN A 432 -39.69 -0.59 6.07
N ARG A 433 -40.28 -1.39 6.95
CA ARG A 433 -40.83 -0.92 8.24
C ARG A 433 -40.00 -1.48 9.38
N ILE A 434 -40.15 -0.86 10.55
CA ILE A 434 -39.41 -1.22 11.77
C ILE A 434 -40.36 -1.93 12.71
N ILE A 435 -40.05 -3.18 13.05
CA ILE A 435 -40.76 -3.98 14.06
C ILE A 435 -39.98 -3.89 15.37
N PHE A 436 -40.65 -3.69 16.50
CA PHE A 436 -40.00 -3.52 17.80
C PHE A 436 -40.90 -4.03 18.94
N LYS A 437 -40.30 -4.22 20.11
CA LYS A 437 -40.99 -4.56 21.36
C LYS A 437 -41.36 -3.28 22.09
N ALA A 438 -42.56 -3.25 22.70
CA ALA A 438 -43.00 -2.12 23.51
C ALA A 438 -43.66 -2.59 24.80
N ASP A 439 -43.23 -1.98 25.91
CA ASP A 439 -43.85 -2.14 27.24
C ASP A 439 -44.94 -1.08 27.45
N ASN A 440 -45.79 -0.90 26.44
CA ASN A 440 -46.94 -0.01 26.55
C ASN A 440 -47.83 -0.48 27.72
N PRO A 441 -48.12 0.37 28.73
CA PRO A 441 -48.88 -0.01 29.92
C PRO A 441 -50.26 -0.61 29.63
N ASP A 442 -50.91 -0.16 28.55
CA ASP A 442 -52.25 -0.61 28.18
C ASP A 442 -52.23 -1.84 27.26
N GLN A 443 -51.17 -1.97 26.45
CA GLN A 443 -51.10 -3.00 25.39
C GLN A 443 -49.64 -3.40 25.08
N PRO A 444 -49.00 -4.20 25.96
CA PRO A 444 -47.63 -4.64 25.75
C PRO A 444 -47.55 -5.68 24.62
N GLY A 445 -46.49 -5.60 23.81
CA GLY A 445 -46.27 -6.56 22.73
C GLY A 445 -45.41 -6.03 21.59
N PHE A 446 -45.65 -6.55 20.39
CA PHE A 446 -44.94 -6.16 19.18
C PHE A 446 -45.70 -5.07 18.43
N TYR A 447 -44.94 -4.09 17.95
CA TYR A 447 -45.43 -2.98 17.15
C TYR A 447 -44.62 -2.87 15.86
N VAL A 448 -45.22 -2.22 14.87
CA VAL A 448 -44.55 -1.84 13.62
C VAL A 448 -44.79 -0.37 13.33
N MET A 449 -43.78 0.33 12.82
CA MET A 449 -43.87 1.72 12.37
C MET A 449 -43.03 1.96 11.12
N ASP A 450 -43.27 3.07 10.45
CA ASP A 450 -42.45 3.50 9.32
C ASP A 450 -41.12 4.10 9.81
N PRO A 451 -40.08 4.18 8.96
CA PRO A 451 -38.76 4.67 9.36
C PRO A 451 -38.71 6.09 9.94
N ASP A 452 -39.74 6.91 9.68
CA ASP A 452 -39.88 8.27 10.23
C ASP A 452 -40.62 8.31 11.58
N GLY A 453 -41.02 7.14 12.10
CA GLY A 453 -41.81 7.00 13.34
C GLY A 453 -43.33 7.08 13.14
N SER A 454 -43.80 7.29 11.91
CA SER A 454 -45.23 7.37 11.58
C SER A 454 -45.87 5.98 11.43
N ASN A 455 -47.20 5.95 11.25
CA ASN A 455 -47.98 4.73 10.97
C ASN A 455 -47.78 3.59 11.99
N ARG A 456 -47.59 3.94 13.27
CA ARG A 456 -47.47 2.95 14.36
C ARG A 456 -48.71 2.06 14.45
N GLN A 457 -48.48 0.76 14.51
CA GLN A 457 -49.52 -0.25 14.57
C GLN A 457 -49.13 -1.38 15.54
N TYR A 458 -50.07 -1.80 16.39
CA TYR A 458 -49.93 -2.99 17.22
C TYR A 458 -50.09 -4.26 16.37
N LEU A 459 -49.15 -5.19 16.48
CA LEU A 459 -49.18 -6.47 15.79
C LEU A 459 -49.81 -7.57 16.64
N GLY A 460 -49.41 -7.68 17.91
CA GLY A 460 -49.87 -8.73 18.80
C GLY A 460 -49.01 -8.91 20.04
N SER A 461 -49.42 -9.80 20.93
CA SER A 461 -48.73 -10.03 22.20
C SER A 461 -47.38 -10.71 22.00
N PHE A 462 -46.55 -10.72 23.04
CA PHE A 462 -45.26 -11.38 23.01
C PHE A 462 -45.36 -12.88 22.72
N GLU A 463 -46.40 -13.55 23.22
CA GLU A 463 -46.65 -14.97 22.98
C GLU A 463 -47.00 -15.26 21.51
N LEU A 464 -47.72 -14.35 20.86
CA LEU A 464 -48.19 -14.54 19.49
C LEU A 464 -47.06 -14.43 18.47
N TYR A 465 -46.15 -13.47 18.66
CA TYR A 465 -45.13 -13.11 17.69
C TYR A 465 -43.70 -13.41 18.11
N GLY A 466 -43.47 -13.84 19.35
CA GLY A 466 -42.13 -14.03 19.92
C GLY A 466 -41.24 -14.94 19.06
N LYS A 467 -41.77 -16.09 18.62
CA LYS A 467 -41.01 -17.02 17.78
C LYS A 467 -40.66 -16.40 16.42
N ALA A 468 -41.63 -15.80 15.73
CA ALA A 468 -41.41 -15.20 14.42
C ALA A 468 -40.45 -14.00 14.47
N PHE A 469 -40.48 -13.25 15.58
CA PHE A 469 -39.58 -12.13 15.81
C PHE A 469 -38.13 -12.61 16.01
N GLU A 470 -37.90 -13.64 16.82
CA GLU A 470 -36.55 -14.18 17.00
C GLU A 470 -36.02 -14.85 15.72
N GLU A 471 -36.87 -15.52 14.93
CA GLU A 471 -36.48 -16.01 13.59
C GLU A 471 -36.06 -14.88 12.65
N LEU A 472 -36.73 -13.73 12.72
CA LEU A 472 -36.35 -12.55 11.95
C LEU A 472 -35.01 -11.97 12.44
N ARG A 473 -34.81 -11.90 13.76
CA ARG A 473 -33.57 -11.41 14.37
C ARG A 473 -32.37 -12.27 14.01
N GLU A 474 -32.52 -13.60 14.09
CA GLU A 474 -31.47 -14.53 13.68
C GLU A 474 -31.14 -14.40 12.20
N SER A 475 -32.12 -14.07 11.35
CA SER A 475 -31.87 -13.87 9.93
C SER A 475 -30.97 -12.67 9.61
N GLU A 476 -30.87 -11.68 10.50
CA GLU A 476 -29.96 -10.54 10.33
C GLU A 476 -28.49 -10.89 10.56
N ARG A 477 -28.22 -12.05 11.16
CA ARG A 477 -26.87 -12.57 11.40
C ARG A 477 -26.28 -13.27 10.18
N TYR A 478 -27.09 -13.56 9.17
CA TYR A 478 -26.63 -14.17 7.93
C TYR A 478 -26.25 -13.11 6.91
N SER A 479 -25.32 -13.48 6.05
CA SER A 479 -25.03 -12.72 4.85
C SER A 479 -26.23 -12.67 3.88
N PRO A 480 -26.38 -11.62 3.03
CA PRO A 480 -27.36 -11.54 1.95
C PRO A 480 -27.31 -12.71 0.99
N ASP A 481 -26.14 -13.33 0.79
CA ASP A 481 -26.00 -14.56 0.01
C ASP A 481 -26.30 -15.84 0.81
N GLY A 482 -26.51 -15.73 2.13
CA GLY A 482 -26.80 -16.81 3.07
C GLY A 482 -25.62 -17.74 3.36
N GLN A 483 -24.43 -17.48 2.82
CA GLN A 483 -23.27 -18.39 2.93
C GLN A 483 -22.49 -18.24 4.24
N TYR A 484 -22.50 -17.05 4.83
CA TYR A 484 -21.77 -16.73 6.03
C TYR A 484 -22.77 -16.38 7.13
N HIS A 485 -22.43 -16.66 8.38
CA HIS A 485 -23.17 -16.15 9.52
C HIS A 485 -22.21 -15.60 10.57
N VAL A 486 -22.66 -14.59 11.30
CA VAL A 486 -21.93 -14.01 12.42
C VAL A 486 -22.57 -14.41 13.74
N SER A 487 -21.75 -14.72 14.74
CA SER A 487 -22.22 -15.05 16.07
C SER A 487 -21.37 -14.38 17.14
N THR A 488 -21.89 -14.33 18.35
CA THR A 488 -21.07 -14.04 19.53
C THR A 488 -20.47 -15.34 20.04
N GLY A 489 -19.18 -15.36 20.37
CA GLY A 489 -18.53 -16.52 20.98
C GLY A 489 -17.32 -16.15 21.82
N ASP A 490 -16.82 -17.10 22.60
CA ASP A 490 -15.67 -16.87 23.47
C ASP A 490 -14.37 -16.83 22.64
N VAL A 491 -13.66 -15.71 22.74
CA VAL A 491 -12.30 -15.53 22.23
C VAL A 491 -11.48 -14.94 23.37
N ASP A 492 -10.45 -15.69 23.79
CA ASP A 492 -9.55 -15.29 24.89
C ASP A 492 -10.28 -15.02 26.22
N GLY A 493 -11.36 -15.78 26.51
CA GLY A 493 -12.14 -15.70 27.75
C GLY A 493 -13.20 -14.59 27.75
N ARG A 494 -13.53 -14.04 26.58
CA ARG A 494 -14.46 -12.92 26.43
C ARG A 494 -15.38 -13.12 25.22
N PRO A 495 -16.65 -12.70 25.31
CA PRO A 495 -17.54 -12.63 24.15
C PRO A 495 -16.99 -11.67 23.08
N GLN A 496 -16.78 -12.19 21.88
CA GLN A 496 -16.35 -11.46 20.68
C GLN A 496 -17.20 -11.89 19.49
N ILE A 497 -17.14 -11.12 18.41
CA ILE A 497 -17.82 -11.46 17.16
C ILE A 497 -16.99 -12.48 16.38
N LEU A 498 -17.63 -13.57 16.01
CA LEU A 498 -17.09 -14.66 15.21
C LEU A 498 -17.78 -14.65 13.83
N LEU A 499 -17.00 -14.86 12.77
CA LEU A 499 -17.48 -15.14 11.43
C LEU A 499 -17.37 -16.65 11.16
N HIS A 500 -18.50 -17.27 10.84
CA HIS A 500 -18.56 -18.66 10.44
C HIS A 500 -18.47 -18.78 8.93
N LEU A 501 -17.58 -19.67 8.49
CA LEU A 501 -17.32 -19.93 7.08
C LEU A 501 -18.28 -21.00 6.56
N PRO A 502 -18.63 -20.99 5.26
CA PRO A 502 -19.53 -21.98 4.68
C PRO A 502 -18.95 -23.39 4.80
N VAL A 503 -19.81 -24.35 5.16
CA VAL A 503 -19.47 -25.77 5.17
C VAL A 503 -19.28 -26.24 3.74
N THR A 504 -18.08 -26.71 3.41
CA THR A 504 -17.78 -27.25 2.07
C THR A 504 -17.59 -28.75 2.13
N SER A 505 -17.96 -29.46 1.06
CA SER A 505 -17.77 -30.92 0.96
C SER A 505 -16.30 -31.34 1.04
N GLN A 506 -15.38 -30.41 0.74
CA GLN A 506 -13.93 -30.65 0.73
C GLN A 506 -13.27 -30.49 2.11
N PHE A 507 -13.75 -29.55 2.93
CA PHE A 507 -13.12 -29.19 4.22
C PHE A 507 -14.01 -29.38 5.45
N GLY A 508 -15.30 -29.70 5.27
CA GLY A 508 -16.25 -29.82 6.37
C GLY A 508 -16.51 -28.46 7.04
N GLU A 509 -16.80 -28.51 8.33
CA GLU A 509 -16.99 -27.33 9.18
C GLU A 509 -15.62 -26.74 9.54
N LEU A 510 -15.32 -25.55 9.00
CA LEU A 510 -14.11 -24.81 9.33
C LEU A 510 -14.29 -24.08 10.67
N PRO A 511 -13.22 -23.90 11.47
CA PRO A 511 -13.33 -23.16 12.72
C PRO A 511 -13.76 -21.70 12.47
N PRO A 512 -14.63 -21.14 13.31
CA PRO A 512 -15.05 -19.76 13.19
C PRO A 512 -13.86 -18.81 13.35
N ARG A 513 -13.86 -17.73 12.56
CA ARG A 513 -12.79 -16.72 12.57
C ARG A 513 -13.21 -15.52 13.42
N PRO A 514 -12.43 -15.12 14.45
CA PRO A 514 -12.70 -13.90 15.19
C PRO A 514 -12.64 -12.66 14.30
N LEU A 515 -13.71 -11.87 14.29
CA LEU A 515 -13.76 -10.55 13.66
C LEU A 515 -13.33 -9.45 14.63
N THR A 516 -13.64 -9.61 15.91
CA THR A 516 -13.23 -8.67 16.96
C THR A 516 -12.32 -9.34 17.97
N ARG A 517 -11.40 -8.58 18.56
CA ARG A 517 -10.46 -9.02 19.60
C ARG A 517 -10.19 -7.89 20.59
N PHE A 518 -11.23 -7.46 21.30
CA PHE A 518 -11.07 -6.44 22.33
C PHE A 518 -10.40 -7.02 23.57
N SER A 519 -9.41 -6.31 24.10
CA SER A 519 -8.57 -6.79 25.22
C SER A 519 -9.29 -6.78 26.57
N THR A 520 -10.20 -5.82 26.75
CA THR A 520 -10.92 -5.60 28.01
C THR A 520 -12.44 -5.52 27.87
N ALA A 521 -12.93 -5.32 26.65
CA ALA A 521 -14.36 -5.25 26.35
C ALA A 521 -14.93 -6.54 25.75
N ILE A 522 -16.25 -6.59 25.71
CA ILE A 522 -17.02 -7.64 25.03
C ILE A 522 -17.63 -7.07 23.76
N ALA A 523 -17.86 -7.93 22.76
CA ALA A 523 -18.64 -7.58 21.58
C ALA A 523 -19.76 -8.60 21.35
N TYR A 524 -20.95 -8.12 21.00
CA TYR A 524 -22.15 -8.94 20.85
C TYR A 524 -23.17 -8.33 19.88
N ASP A 525 -24.27 -9.06 19.64
CA ASP A 525 -25.37 -8.71 18.70
C ASP A 525 -24.91 -8.23 17.31
N PRO A 526 -24.15 -9.07 16.57
CA PRO A 526 -23.71 -8.72 15.24
C PRO A 526 -24.83 -8.85 14.21
N VAL A 527 -24.92 -7.92 13.26
CA VAL A 527 -25.87 -7.94 12.14
C VAL A 527 -25.19 -7.55 10.83
N TRP A 528 -25.53 -8.22 9.73
CA TRP A 528 -25.06 -7.86 8.38
C TRP A 528 -25.88 -6.73 7.77
N SER A 529 -25.16 -5.86 7.05
CA SER A 529 -25.77 -4.93 6.10
C SER A 529 -26.32 -5.70 4.88
N PRO A 530 -27.47 -5.28 4.32
CA PRO A 530 -28.03 -5.90 3.12
C PRO A 530 -27.13 -5.89 1.87
N ASP A 531 -26.17 -4.97 1.78
CA ASP A 531 -25.15 -4.94 0.72
C ASP A 531 -23.95 -5.86 0.98
N GLY A 532 -23.86 -6.43 2.19
CA GLY A 532 -22.77 -7.30 2.65
C GLY A 532 -21.42 -6.63 2.86
N ALA A 533 -21.34 -5.31 2.79
CA ALA A 533 -20.11 -4.57 3.01
C ALA A 533 -19.75 -4.43 4.49
N TRP A 534 -20.73 -4.47 5.40
CA TRP A 534 -20.57 -4.11 6.80
C TRP A 534 -21.27 -5.07 7.75
N ILE A 535 -20.68 -5.20 8.94
CA ILE A 535 -21.27 -5.86 10.10
C ILE A 535 -21.36 -4.82 11.20
N ALA A 536 -22.57 -4.52 11.66
CA ALA A 536 -22.75 -3.72 12.87
C ALA A 536 -22.80 -4.63 14.09
N PHE A 537 -22.29 -4.18 15.23
CA PHE A 537 -22.28 -4.93 16.48
C PHE A 537 -22.22 -3.98 17.68
N VAL A 538 -22.51 -4.48 18.87
CA VAL A 538 -22.39 -3.72 20.12
C VAL A 538 -21.08 -4.09 20.80
N THR A 539 -20.37 -3.11 21.36
CA THR A 539 -19.17 -3.34 22.17
C THR A 539 -19.12 -2.43 23.38
N THR A 540 -18.47 -2.91 24.45
CA THR A 540 -18.23 -2.15 25.67
C THR A 540 -16.86 -1.46 25.72
N GLU A 541 -16.21 -1.28 24.56
CA GLU A 541 -14.83 -0.76 24.46
C GLU A 541 -14.66 0.62 25.11
N HIS A 542 -15.69 1.46 25.09
CA HIS A 542 -15.67 2.78 25.74
C HIS A 542 -16.26 2.82 27.15
N GLY A 543 -16.61 1.66 27.74
CA GLY A 543 -17.21 1.56 29.08
C GLY A 543 -18.74 1.66 29.11
N SER A 544 -19.37 1.95 27.97
CA SER A 544 -20.81 1.94 27.69
C SER A 544 -21.11 0.97 26.53
N ASP A 545 -22.37 0.60 26.32
CA ASP A 545 -22.75 -0.22 25.17
C ASP A 545 -22.88 0.68 23.93
N ASP A 546 -21.89 0.59 23.04
CA ASP A 546 -21.77 1.41 21.84
C ASP A 546 -21.94 0.56 20.58
N ILE A 547 -22.59 1.14 19.56
CA ILE A 547 -22.70 0.50 18.24
C ILE A 547 -21.46 0.82 17.41
N TRP A 548 -20.83 -0.24 16.92
CA TRP A 548 -19.67 -0.21 16.05
C TRP A 548 -19.97 -0.95 14.76
N LYS A 549 -19.12 -0.74 13.75
CA LYS A 549 -19.13 -1.54 12.52
C LYS A 549 -17.74 -2.01 12.14
N THR A 550 -17.70 -3.10 11.39
CA THR A 550 -16.47 -3.69 10.80
C THR A 550 -16.78 -4.24 9.42
N ARG A 551 -15.76 -4.38 8.57
CA ARG A 551 -15.89 -5.20 7.35
C ARG A 551 -15.83 -6.69 7.67
N PRO A 552 -16.39 -7.56 6.80
CA PRO A 552 -16.29 -9.01 6.93
C PRO A 552 -14.87 -9.55 6.95
N ASP A 553 -13.88 -8.81 6.45
CA ASP A 553 -12.45 -9.17 6.52
C ASP A 553 -11.76 -8.72 7.82
N ALA A 554 -12.53 -8.17 8.78
CA ALA A 554 -12.10 -7.56 10.05
C ALA A 554 -11.33 -6.24 9.91
N SER A 555 -11.30 -5.63 8.72
CA SER A 555 -10.74 -4.29 8.51
C SER A 555 -11.76 -3.18 8.84
N GLU A 556 -11.27 -1.94 8.94
CA GLU A 556 -12.09 -0.73 9.07
C GLU A 556 -13.09 -0.76 10.24
N GLN A 557 -12.66 -1.26 11.40
CA GLN A 557 -13.43 -1.16 12.64
C GLN A 557 -13.59 0.31 13.06
N ALA A 558 -14.83 0.74 13.25
CA ALA A 558 -15.16 2.09 13.65
C ALA A 558 -16.37 2.14 14.57
N SER A 559 -16.32 3.01 15.58
CA SER A 559 -17.49 3.40 16.37
C SER A 559 -18.43 4.24 15.52
N LEU A 560 -19.73 3.94 15.56
CA LEU A 560 -20.78 4.72 14.90
C LEU A 560 -21.37 5.74 15.88
N VAL A 561 -21.60 5.32 17.12
CA VAL A 561 -21.99 6.20 18.20
C VAL A 561 -21.04 5.97 19.36
N ARG A 562 -20.64 7.07 20.00
CA ARG A 562 -19.90 7.06 21.25
C ARG A 562 -20.78 7.65 22.34
N ASN A 563 -21.06 6.86 23.35
CA ASN A 563 -21.84 7.27 24.51
C ASN A 563 -20.98 7.29 25.77
N ASP A 564 -21.37 8.10 26.74
CA ASP A 564 -20.65 8.22 28.01
C ASP A 564 -21.25 7.29 29.09
N TRP A 565 -22.57 7.02 29.02
CA TRP A 565 -23.28 6.16 29.98
C TRP A 565 -24.48 5.43 29.35
N GLU A 566 -24.91 5.85 28.17
CA GLU A 566 -26.07 5.35 27.46
C GLU A 566 -25.85 3.94 26.91
N TRP A 567 -26.94 3.23 26.67
CA TRP A 567 -26.93 1.87 26.13
C TRP A 567 -27.54 1.88 24.74
N ASP A 568 -26.69 1.83 23.72
CA ASP A 568 -27.10 1.69 22.33
C ASP A 568 -26.97 0.23 21.91
N LYS A 569 -28.11 -0.42 21.64
CA LYS A 569 -28.14 -1.87 21.42
C LYS A 569 -29.06 -2.28 20.30
N HIS A 570 -28.90 -3.53 19.88
CA HIS A 570 -29.67 -4.21 18.84
C HIS A 570 -29.74 -3.37 17.55
N PRO A 571 -28.59 -3.10 16.92
CA PRO A 571 -28.59 -2.43 15.63
C PRO A 571 -29.29 -3.30 14.58
N SER A 572 -30.01 -2.68 13.66
CA SER A 572 -30.57 -3.31 12.47
C SER A 572 -30.45 -2.36 11.27
N TRP A 573 -29.97 -2.89 10.15
CA TRP A 573 -29.70 -2.11 8.94
C TRP A 573 -30.97 -1.90 8.12
N SER A 574 -31.15 -0.69 7.59
CA SER A 574 -32.17 -0.40 6.58
C SER A 574 -31.95 -1.25 5.31
N PRO A 575 -33.01 -1.55 4.53
CA PRO A 575 -32.91 -2.39 3.33
C PRO A 575 -31.92 -1.85 2.27
N ASP A 576 -31.68 -0.54 2.26
CA ASP A 576 -30.75 0.15 1.37
C ASP A 576 -29.33 0.32 1.94
N SER A 577 -29.05 -0.23 3.14
CA SER A 577 -27.77 -0.15 3.86
C SER A 577 -27.29 1.26 4.22
N LYS A 578 -28.18 2.27 4.17
CA LYS A 578 -27.83 3.68 4.45
C LYS A 578 -28.15 4.15 5.86
N TYR A 579 -28.98 3.40 6.59
CA TYR A 579 -29.40 3.76 7.93
C TYR A 579 -29.32 2.56 8.85
N ILE A 580 -29.20 2.84 10.14
CA ILE A 580 -29.23 1.85 11.21
C ILE A 580 -30.28 2.29 12.21
N VAL A 581 -31.21 1.40 12.51
CA VAL A 581 -32.12 1.54 13.66
C VAL A 581 -31.53 0.82 14.86
N PHE A 582 -31.70 1.38 16.05
CA PHE A 582 -31.25 0.80 17.30
C PHE A 582 -32.11 1.33 18.45
N PHE A 583 -32.01 0.74 19.64
CA PHE A 583 -32.61 1.36 20.83
C PHE A 583 -31.57 2.03 21.69
N SER A 584 -31.96 3.12 22.36
CA SER A 584 -31.12 3.89 23.27
C SER A 584 -31.91 4.34 24.49
N ASN A 585 -31.29 4.37 25.66
CA ASN A 585 -31.86 4.93 26.90
C ASN A 585 -31.46 6.39 27.15
N ARG A 586 -30.88 7.08 26.15
CA ARG A 586 -30.34 8.45 26.29
C ARG A 586 -31.36 9.51 26.71
N GLU A 587 -32.65 9.25 26.54
CA GLU A 587 -33.76 10.14 26.93
C GLU A 587 -34.56 9.58 28.14
N GLY A 588 -33.97 8.68 28.92
CA GLY A 588 -34.56 8.13 30.15
C GLY A 588 -35.16 6.74 29.96
N PHE A 589 -36.23 6.62 29.17
CA PHE A 589 -36.75 5.32 28.75
C PHE A 589 -35.94 4.79 27.55
N THR A 590 -35.89 3.47 27.36
CA THR A 590 -35.42 2.92 26.08
C THR A 590 -36.38 3.36 24.99
N GLN A 591 -35.84 3.97 23.94
CA GLN A 591 -36.58 4.46 22.78
C GLN A 591 -35.86 4.02 21.52
N ILE A 592 -36.58 3.98 20.40
CA ILE A 592 -36.02 3.62 19.10
C ILE A 592 -35.44 4.87 18.42
N PHE A 593 -34.19 4.74 17.96
CA PHE A 593 -33.44 5.76 17.24
C PHE A 593 -33.02 5.26 15.86
N VAL A 594 -32.89 6.20 14.93
CA VAL A 594 -32.32 5.96 13.60
C VAL A 594 -31.14 6.91 13.38
N MET A 595 -30.06 6.39 12.80
CA MET A 595 -28.89 7.16 12.38
C MET A 595 -28.47 6.75 10.96
N ASP A 596 -27.63 7.56 10.32
CA ASP A 596 -27.02 7.17 9.04
C ASP A 596 -25.93 6.09 9.22
N GLU A 597 -25.48 5.50 8.11
CA GLU A 597 -24.47 4.43 8.05
C GLU A 597 -23.10 4.84 8.61
N HIS A 598 -22.86 6.14 8.77
CA HIS A 598 -21.67 6.73 9.37
C HIS A 598 -21.86 7.13 10.83
N GLY A 599 -23.04 6.86 11.41
CA GLY A 599 -23.35 7.15 12.81
C GLY A 599 -23.80 8.59 13.08
N ARG A 600 -24.12 9.35 12.04
CA ARG A 600 -24.53 10.76 12.16
C ARG A 600 -26.05 10.88 12.26
N ASN A 601 -26.48 12.02 12.80
CA ASN A 601 -27.88 12.41 12.94
C ASN A 601 -28.79 11.40 13.68
N PRO A 602 -28.38 10.86 14.85
CA PRO A 602 -29.25 9.98 15.63
C PRO A 602 -30.54 10.71 16.03
N THR A 603 -31.69 10.16 15.63
CA THR A 603 -33.00 10.78 15.80
C THR A 603 -33.97 9.83 16.49
N ASN A 604 -34.63 10.29 17.57
CA ASN A 604 -35.69 9.52 18.25
C ASN A 604 -36.96 9.47 17.39
N ILE A 605 -37.36 8.26 17.00
CA ILE A 605 -38.58 7.99 16.21
C ILE A 605 -39.73 7.40 17.04
N SER A 606 -39.48 6.96 18.27
CA SER A 606 -40.49 6.46 19.22
C SER A 606 -41.32 7.59 19.84
N ARG A 607 -40.67 8.55 20.51
CA ARG A 607 -41.33 9.70 21.17
C ARG A 607 -42.52 9.34 22.07
N VAL A 608 -42.36 8.32 22.93
CA VAL A 608 -43.42 7.87 23.85
C VAL A 608 -42.94 7.73 25.30
N PRO A 609 -43.85 7.82 26.28
CA PRO A 609 -43.50 7.78 27.70
C PRO A 609 -43.36 6.36 28.29
N TRP A 610 -43.03 5.35 27.47
CA TRP A 610 -42.80 3.97 27.90
C TRP A 610 -41.64 3.33 27.12
N PRO A 611 -41.01 2.24 27.64
CA PRO A 611 -39.93 1.53 26.96
C PRO A 611 -40.32 0.94 25.60
N GLU A 612 -39.51 1.21 24.59
CA GLU A 612 -39.51 0.54 23.28
C GLU A 612 -38.09 0.08 22.96
N TYR A 613 -37.92 -1.17 22.51
CA TYR A 613 -36.61 -1.82 22.39
C TYR A 613 -36.62 -2.94 21.35
N ASP A 614 -35.44 -3.50 21.07
CA ASP A 614 -35.19 -4.53 20.06
C ASP A 614 -35.79 -4.20 18.68
N PRO A 615 -35.37 -3.12 18.00
CA PRO A 615 -35.88 -2.83 16.67
C PRO A 615 -35.27 -3.75 15.61
N ILE A 616 -36.09 -4.16 14.65
CA ILE A 616 -35.67 -4.84 13.42
C ILE A 616 -36.25 -4.09 12.23
N TRP A 617 -35.37 -3.59 11.35
CA TRP A 617 -35.76 -3.02 10.08
C TRP A 617 -35.94 -4.15 9.06
N VAL A 618 -37.19 -4.35 8.63
CA VAL A 618 -37.52 -5.49 7.75
C VAL A 618 -36.97 -5.23 6.35
N LYS A 619 -36.04 -6.09 5.92
CA LYS A 619 -35.31 -6.04 4.65
C LYS A 619 -36.12 -6.60 3.47
#